data_AF-A0A9R1AS24-F1
#
_entry.id   AF-A0A9R1AS24-F1
#
_cell.length_a   1.000
_cell.length_b   1.000
_cell.length_c   1.000
_cell.angle_alpha   90.00
_cell.angle_beta   90.00
_cell.angle_gamma   90.00
#
_symmetry.space_group_name_H-M   'P 1'
#
loop_
_entity.id
_entity.type
_entity.pdbx_description
1 polymer ?
#
loop_
_entity_poly.entity_id
_entity_poly.type
_entity_poly.pdbx_seq_one_letter_code
_entity_poly.pdbx_strand_id
1 'polypeptide(L)'
;MPSEPLECVKLLVKAGVDLDFIDFDGVSYVMLAVKFDLPGIMKFLLDAGANPNIPDECGSTPIEVAASKGSRDMVEMLFPLTSPISTLTDWSIDGIISHVKHFGLKPRDQQMYAKRRTEVKRKASEAFKRGDYYIASEMYSCTRAFDPSPDEHATILANMSLCALRLGNGRGALSDATMCRMARPLWPKACYREGAALMLLKYERACEAFADGLKLDPTSGDLANALREAQEAAKNARRREK
;
A
#
# COMPACT_ATOMS: atom_id res chain seq x y z
N MET A 1 -33.96 -1.91 1.69
CA MET A 1 -33.26 -2.19 0.41
C MET A 1 -31.85 -1.62 0.52
N PRO A 2 -30.77 -2.39 0.34
CA PRO A 2 -30.66 -3.86 0.26
C PRO A 2 -30.05 -4.43 1.58
N SER A 3 -30.61 -5.51 2.14
CA SER A 3 -30.03 -6.88 2.17
C SER A 3 -28.90 -7.06 3.20
N GLU A 4 -29.00 -8.07 4.08
CA GLU A 4 -27.92 -8.44 5.03
C GLU A 4 -26.55 -8.46 4.31
N PRO A 5 -25.44 -8.02 4.93
CA PRO A 5 -24.11 -7.99 4.30
C PRO A 5 -23.73 -9.29 3.56
N LEU A 6 -24.20 -10.44 4.07
CA LEU A 6 -24.04 -11.75 3.45
C LEU A 6 -24.66 -11.84 2.03
N GLU A 7 -25.81 -11.22 1.80
CA GLU A 7 -26.48 -11.27 0.49
C GLU A 7 -25.73 -10.44 -0.56
N CYS A 8 -25.17 -9.29 -0.16
CA CYS A 8 -24.25 -8.52 -1.01
C CYS A 8 -23.02 -9.36 -1.39
N VAL A 9 -22.40 -10.03 -0.41
CA VAL A 9 -21.26 -10.93 -0.65
C VAL A 9 -21.64 -12.06 -1.61
N LYS A 10 -22.79 -12.71 -1.42
CA LYS A 10 -23.30 -13.76 -2.33
C LYS A 10 -23.45 -13.27 -3.76
N LEU A 11 -23.99 -12.06 -3.97
CA LEU A 11 -24.15 -11.48 -5.30
C LEU A 11 -22.78 -11.22 -5.96
N LEU A 12 -21.81 -10.70 -5.22
CA LEU A 12 -20.45 -10.46 -5.71
C LEU A 12 -19.76 -11.77 -6.10
N VAL A 13 -19.87 -12.81 -5.28
CA VAL A 13 -19.30 -14.13 -5.61
C VAL A 13 -19.95 -14.72 -6.86
N LYS A 14 -21.28 -14.60 -7.01
CA LYS A 14 -21.99 -15.00 -8.24
C LYS A 14 -21.54 -14.24 -9.48
N ALA A 15 -21.01 -13.02 -9.32
CA ALA A 15 -20.47 -12.23 -10.43
C ALA A 15 -19.05 -12.68 -10.86
N GLY A 16 -18.48 -13.72 -10.24
CA GLY A 16 -17.19 -14.30 -10.63
C GLY A 16 -15.98 -13.59 -10.02
N VAL A 17 -16.13 -13.00 -8.83
CA VAL A 17 -15.00 -12.43 -8.08
C VAL A 17 -14.00 -13.54 -7.74
N ASP A 18 -12.70 -13.23 -7.88
CA ASP A 18 -11.61 -14.06 -7.40
C ASP A 18 -11.64 -14.10 -5.86
N LEU A 19 -12.03 -15.25 -5.29
CA LEU A 19 -12.16 -15.44 -3.84
C LEU A 19 -10.82 -15.41 -3.09
N ASP A 20 -9.72 -15.59 -3.82
CA ASP A 20 -8.35 -15.55 -3.28
C ASP A 20 -7.71 -14.17 -3.45
N PHE A 21 -8.49 -13.18 -3.93
CA PHE A 21 -8.06 -11.80 -4.02
C PHE A 21 -7.57 -11.30 -2.66
N ILE A 22 -6.42 -10.64 -2.68
CA ILE A 22 -5.88 -9.87 -1.57
C ILE A 22 -5.90 -8.39 -1.92
N ASP A 23 -6.30 -7.57 -0.96
CA ASP A 23 -6.23 -6.11 -1.11
C ASP A 23 -4.78 -5.61 -1.09
N PHE A 24 -4.60 -4.28 -1.12
CA PHE A 24 -3.27 -3.66 -1.14
C PHE A 24 -2.49 -3.84 0.17
N ASP A 25 -3.18 -4.11 1.26
CA ASP A 25 -2.59 -4.48 2.55
C ASP A 25 -2.25 -5.99 2.61
N GLY A 26 -2.64 -6.73 1.57
CA GLY A 26 -2.40 -8.16 1.45
C GLY A 26 -3.34 -8.99 2.30
N VAL A 27 -4.54 -8.47 2.55
CA VAL A 27 -5.61 -9.10 3.33
C VAL A 27 -6.60 -9.79 2.38
N SER A 28 -6.82 -11.09 2.59
CA SER A 28 -7.84 -11.86 1.84
C SER A 28 -9.24 -11.66 2.39
N TYR A 29 -10.26 -12.05 1.63
CA TYR A 29 -11.65 -12.05 2.13
C TYR A 29 -11.83 -12.93 3.36
N VAL A 30 -11.17 -14.11 3.40
CA VAL A 30 -11.16 -14.99 4.57
C VAL A 30 -10.55 -14.28 5.77
N MET A 31 -9.41 -13.61 5.60
CA MET A 31 -8.76 -12.85 6.68
C MET A 31 -9.63 -11.69 7.18
N LEU A 32 -10.33 -10.97 6.30
CA LEU A 32 -11.29 -9.94 6.70
C LEU A 32 -12.42 -10.53 7.56
N ALA A 33 -12.98 -11.67 7.15
CA ALA A 33 -14.03 -12.34 7.92
C ALA A 33 -13.55 -12.76 9.33
N VAL A 34 -12.29 -13.18 9.49
CA VAL A 34 -11.67 -13.41 10.81
C VAL A 34 -11.49 -12.09 11.58
N LYS A 35 -10.86 -11.08 10.96
CA LYS A 35 -10.53 -9.80 11.60
C LYS A 35 -11.79 -9.13 12.17
N PHE A 36 -12.93 -9.24 11.49
CA PHE A 36 -14.22 -8.67 11.90
C PHE A 36 -15.16 -9.66 12.60
N ASP A 37 -14.73 -10.90 12.84
CA ASP A 37 -15.51 -11.96 13.50
C ASP A 37 -16.90 -12.18 12.86
N LEU A 38 -16.92 -12.45 11.55
CA LEU A 38 -18.14 -12.57 10.73
C LEU A 38 -18.43 -14.03 10.31
N PRO A 39 -18.96 -14.89 11.21
CA PRO A 39 -19.04 -16.34 10.98
C PRO A 39 -19.93 -16.73 9.79
N GLY A 40 -21.03 -16.01 9.55
CA GLY A 40 -21.90 -16.27 8.40
C GLY A 40 -21.23 -16.00 7.05
N ILE A 41 -20.42 -14.94 6.97
CA ILE A 41 -19.63 -14.62 5.77
C ILE A 41 -18.46 -15.60 5.63
N MET A 42 -17.77 -15.91 6.74
CA MET A 42 -16.69 -16.91 6.76
C MET A 42 -17.16 -18.24 6.18
N LYS A 43 -18.25 -18.79 6.73
CA LYS A 43 -18.82 -20.06 6.27
C LYS A 43 -19.13 -20.03 4.78
N PHE A 44 -19.79 -18.96 4.30
CA PHE A 44 -20.11 -18.83 2.89
C PHE A 44 -18.86 -18.76 1.99
N LEU A 45 -17.82 -18.02 2.38
CA LEU A 45 -16.58 -17.92 1.61
C LEU A 45 -15.87 -19.27 1.52
N LEU A 46 -15.80 -20.01 2.64
CA LEU A 46 -15.21 -21.35 2.68
C LEU A 46 -16.01 -22.35 1.85
N ASP A 47 -17.34 -22.34 1.96
CA ASP A 47 -18.24 -23.17 1.14
C ASP A 47 -18.11 -22.86 -0.37
N ALA A 48 -17.79 -21.62 -0.71
CA ALA A 48 -17.53 -21.18 -2.08
C ALA A 48 -16.11 -21.51 -2.59
N GLY A 49 -15.25 -22.09 -1.75
CA GLY A 49 -13.90 -22.52 -2.12
C GLY A 49 -12.80 -21.48 -1.94
N ALA A 50 -13.03 -20.42 -1.17
CA ALA A 50 -11.98 -19.45 -0.84
C ALA A 50 -10.84 -20.11 -0.06
N ASN A 51 -9.59 -19.78 -0.40
CA ASN A 51 -8.42 -20.37 0.22
C ASN A 51 -8.21 -19.88 1.67
N PRO A 52 -8.30 -20.76 2.69
CA PRO A 52 -8.17 -20.36 4.08
C PRO A 52 -6.71 -20.22 4.55
N ASN A 53 -5.75 -20.44 3.67
CA ASN A 53 -4.33 -20.46 4.02
C ASN A 53 -3.61 -19.15 3.69
N ILE A 54 -4.30 -18.16 3.09
CA ILE A 54 -3.68 -16.89 2.69
C ILE A 54 -3.36 -16.06 3.95
N PRO A 55 -2.07 -15.84 4.26
CA PRO A 55 -1.70 -15.12 5.48
C PRO A 55 -1.84 -13.61 5.33
N ASP A 56 -1.99 -12.92 6.46
CA ASP A 56 -2.01 -11.46 6.54
C ASP A 56 -0.63 -10.84 6.30
N GLU A 57 -0.56 -9.51 6.43
CA GLU A 57 0.66 -8.72 6.34
C GLU A 57 1.79 -9.20 7.25
N CYS A 58 1.49 -9.74 8.43
CA CYS A 58 2.44 -10.23 9.43
C CYS A 58 2.87 -11.69 9.19
N GLY A 59 2.30 -12.34 8.17
CA GLY A 59 2.50 -13.76 7.92
C GLY A 59 1.66 -14.66 8.81
N SER A 60 0.72 -14.10 9.59
CA SER A 60 -0.22 -14.87 10.38
C SER A 60 -1.33 -15.41 9.48
N THR A 61 -1.57 -16.71 9.57
CA THR A 61 -2.66 -17.38 8.85
C THR A 61 -4.02 -17.03 9.47
N PRO A 62 -5.13 -17.13 8.72
CA PRO A 62 -6.47 -16.84 9.26
C PRO A 62 -6.77 -17.62 10.56
N ILE A 63 -6.35 -18.89 10.64
CA ILE A 63 -6.60 -19.73 11.83
C ILE A 63 -5.82 -19.25 13.08
N GLU A 64 -4.61 -18.74 12.91
CA GLU A 64 -3.83 -18.17 14.01
C GLU A 64 -4.41 -16.84 14.49
N VAL A 65 -4.89 -16.00 13.56
CA VAL A 65 -5.54 -14.74 13.90
C VAL A 65 -6.85 -15.02 14.66
N ALA A 66 -7.64 -16.00 14.21
CA ALA A 66 -8.85 -16.45 14.93
C ALA A 66 -8.53 -16.92 16.36
N ALA A 67 -7.47 -17.73 16.51
CA ALA A 67 -6.99 -18.18 17.82
C ALA A 67 -6.54 -17.02 18.72
N SER A 68 -5.81 -16.03 18.17
CA SER A 68 -5.35 -14.85 18.92
C SER A 68 -6.49 -13.98 19.44
N LYS A 69 -7.61 -13.93 18.70
CA LYS A 69 -8.83 -13.22 19.08
C LYS A 69 -9.69 -13.99 20.08
N GLY A 70 -9.37 -15.27 20.33
CA GLY A 70 -10.19 -16.16 21.17
C GLY A 70 -11.47 -16.66 20.50
N SER A 71 -11.62 -16.48 19.17
CA SER A 71 -12.79 -16.93 18.42
C SER A 71 -12.68 -18.43 18.11
N ARG A 72 -13.08 -19.29 19.05
CA ARG A 72 -13.05 -20.75 18.86
C ARG A 72 -13.87 -21.19 17.65
N ASP A 73 -15.06 -20.63 17.46
CA ASP A 73 -15.94 -20.95 16.33
C ASP A 73 -15.24 -20.74 14.97
N MET A 74 -14.45 -19.67 14.86
CA MET A 74 -13.65 -19.37 13.66
C MET A 74 -12.53 -20.39 13.47
N VAL A 75 -11.84 -20.78 14.54
CA VAL A 75 -10.81 -21.84 14.49
C VAL A 75 -11.44 -23.16 14.04
N GLU A 76 -12.61 -23.52 14.57
CA GLU A 76 -13.36 -24.72 14.20
C GLU A 76 -13.77 -24.73 12.73
N MET A 77 -14.24 -23.59 12.19
CA MET A 77 -14.57 -23.48 10.76
C MET A 77 -13.34 -23.59 9.84
N LEU A 78 -12.20 -23.02 10.24
CA LEU A 78 -10.98 -22.99 9.43
C LEU A 78 -10.18 -24.29 9.50
N PHE A 79 -10.14 -24.95 10.66
CA PHE A 79 -9.33 -26.14 10.93
C PHE A 79 -9.42 -27.23 9.86
N PRO A 80 -10.60 -27.70 9.41
CA PRO A 80 -10.68 -28.78 8.43
C PRO A 80 -10.17 -28.41 7.04
N LEU A 81 -10.04 -27.12 6.73
CA LEU A 81 -9.66 -26.62 5.41
C LEU A 81 -8.23 -26.01 5.39
N THR A 82 -7.61 -25.89 6.57
CA THR A 82 -6.29 -25.27 6.73
C THR A 82 -5.19 -26.33 6.74
N SER A 83 -4.13 -26.08 5.98
CA SER A 83 -2.93 -26.93 6.00
C SER A 83 -2.19 -26.79 7.33
N PRO A 84 -1.62 -27.88 7.88
CA PRO A 84 -0.81 -27.81 9.09
C PRO A 84 0.32 -26.80 8.99
N ILE A 85 0.43 -25.96 10.02
CA ILE A 85 1.46 -24.94 10.13
C ILE A 85 2.69 -25.56 10.79
N SER A 86 3.82 -25.57 10.12
CA SER A 86 5.05 -26.24 10.58
C SER A 86 5.60 -25.74 11.92
N THR A 87 5.28 -24.50 12.32
CA THR A 87 5.67 -23.93 13.62
C THR A 87 4.79 -24.39 14.78
N LEU A 88 3.66 -25.04 14.50
CA LEU A 88 2.73 -25.56 15.50
C LEU A 88 2.96 -27.07 15.67
N THR A 89 3.46 -27.46 16.85
CA THR A 89 3.76 -28.87 17.15
C THR A 89 2.51 -29.69 17.48
N ASP A 90 1.48 -29.05 18.03
CA ASP A 90 0.17 -29.66 18.33
C ASP A 90 -0.86 -29.11 17.34
N TRP A 91 -1.11 -29.87 16.27
CA TRP A 91 -2.11 -29.54 15.26
C TRP A 91 -3.50 -30.04 15.67
N SER A 92 -4.00 -29.47 16.75
CA SER A 92 -5.38 -29.61 17.22
C SER A 92 -5.97 -28.23 17.46
N ILE A 93 -7.29 -28.11 17.55
CA ILE A 93 -7.97 -26.83 17.83
C ILE A 93 -7.44 -26.23 19.14
N ASP A 94 -7.34 -27.05 20.18
CA ASP A 94 -6.82 -26.63 21.48
C ASP A 94 -5.32 -26.34 21.43
N GLY A 95 -4.55 -27.13 20.68
CA GLY A 95 -3.12 -26.92 20.45
C GLY A 95 -2.82 -25.59 19.80
N ILE A 96 -3.54 -25.23 18.74
CA ILE A 96 -3.42 -23.95 18.02
C ILE A 96 -3.78 -22.79 18.96
N ILE A 97 -4.93 -22.85 19.63
CA ILE A 97 -5.39 -21.81 20.56
C ILE A 97 -4.38 -21.63 21.71
N SER A 98 -3.94 -22.72 22.31
CA SER A 98 -2.97 -22.69 23.41
C SER A 98 -1.62 -22.13 22.96
N HIS A 99 -1.11 -22.54 21.79
CA HIS A 99 0.15 -22.03 21.26
C HIS A 99 0.09 -20.52 21.04
N VAL A 100 -0.92 -20.03 20.32
CA VAL A 100 -1.06 -18.59 20.03
C VAL A 100 -1.25 -17.80 21.33
N LYS A 101 -1.98 -18.33 22.32
CA LYS A 101 -2.14 -17.70 23.64
C LYS A 101 -0.82 -17.56 24.40
N HIS A 102 0.07 -18.55 24.32
CA HIS A 102 1.33 -18.55 25.07
C HIS A 102 2.44 -17.77 24.36
N PHE A 103 2.54 -17.88 23.03
CA PHE A 103 3.66 -17.32 22.26
C PHE A 103 3.31 -16.01 21.53
N GLY A 104 2.01 -15.70 21.40
CA GLY A 104 1.51 -14.59 20.60
C GLY A 104 1.65 -14.83 19.10
N LEU A 105 1.12 -13.89 18.31
CA LEU A 105 1.46 -13.79 16.89
C LEU A 105 2.79 -13.05 16.78
N LYS A 106 3.84 -13.75 16.35
CA LYS A 106 5.11 -13.10 15.98
C LYS A 106 5.12 -12.89 14.47
N PRO A 107 5.58 -11.73 13.97
CA PRO A 107 5.85 -11.57 12.56
C PRO A 107 6.77 -12.70 12.10
N ARG A 108 6.30 -13.51 11.15
CA ARG A 108 6.99 -14.77 10.85
C ARG A 108 8.37 -14.56 10.23
N ASP A 109 8.61 -13.42 9.57
CA ASP A 109 9.93 -13.07 9.02
C ASP A 109 10.01 -11.60 8.57
N GLN A 110 11.06 -10.86 8.95
CA GLN A 110 11.33 -9.52 8.39
C GLN A 110 11.60 -9.59 6.87
N GLN A 111 12.15 -10.71 6.39
CA GLN A 111 12.33 -11.00 4.97
C GLN A 111 10.99 -11.08 4.23
N MET A 112 9.91 -11.51 4.89
CA MET A 112 8.58 -11.57 4.29
C MET A 112 8.02 -10.17 4.03
N TYR A 113 8.21 -9.22 4.96
CA TYR A 113 7.85 -7.81 4.73
C TYR A 113 8.61 -7.20 3.55
N ALA A 114 9.92 -7.45 3.46
CA ALA A 114 10.74 -6.99 2.34
C ALA A 114 10.26 -7.57 1.00
N LYS A 115 9.92 -8.87 0.96
CA LYS A 115 9.38 -9.53 -0.23
C LYS A 115 8.01 -8.97 -0.63
N ARG A 116 7.09 -8.81 0.32
CA ARG A 116 5.76 -8.20 0.07
C ARG A 116 5.90 -6.77 -0.43
N ARG A 117 6.69 -5.94 0.24
CA ARG A 117 6.96 -4.56 -0.18
C ARG A 117 7.49 -4.50 -1.62
N THR A 118 8.43 -5.37 -1.97
CA THR A 118 8.99 -5.43 -3.32
C THR A 118 7.92 -5.77 -4.36
N GLU A 119 7.07 -6.76 -4.06
CA GLU A 119 5.98 -7.18 -4.93
C GLU A 119 4.89 -6.09 -5.09
N VAL A 120 4.47 -5.46 -4.00
CA VAL A 120 3.49 -4.36 -4.04
C VAL A 120 4.06 -3.16 -4.80
N LYS A 121 5.33 -2.80 -4.61
CA LYS A 121 6.00 -1.74 -5.40
C LYS A 121 6.06 -2.08 -6.89
N ARG A 122 6.27 -3.35 -7.25
CA ARG A 122 6.25 -3.82 -8.64
C ARG A 122 4.85 -3.62 -9.25
N LYS A 123 3.81 -4.12 -8.58
CA LYS A 123 2.41 -3.95 -9.00
C LYS A 123 2.01 -2.47 -9.10
N ALA A 124 2.42 -1.63 -8.14
CA ALA A 124 2.19 -0.19 -8.16
C ALA A 124 2.82 0.47 -9.40
N SER A 125 4.04 0.04 -9.74
CA SER A 125 4.74 0.55 -10.93
C SER A 125 4.07 0.11 -12.23
N GLU A 126 3.46 -1.07 -12.27
CA GLU A 126 2.67 -1.54 -13.42
C GLU A 126 1.34 -0.79 -13.55
N ALA A 127 0.63 -0.57 -12.44
CA ALA A 127 -0.56 0.26 -12.40
C ALA A 127 -0.26 1.68 -12.90
N PHE A 128 0.84 2.28 -12.43
CA PHE A 128 1.30 3.58 -12.89
C PHE A 128 1.52 3.62 -14.40
N LYS A 129 2.17 2.60 -14.97
CA LYS A 129 2.43 2.50 -16.41
C LYS A 129 1.16 2.40 -17.25
N ARG A 130 0.09 1.81 -16.71
CA ARG A 130 -1.23 1.73 -17.37
C ARG A 130 -2.07 3.00 -17.25
N GLY A 131 -1.63 3.97 -16.45
CA GLY A 131 -2.40 5.19 -16.17
C GLY A 131 -3.33 5.08 -14.95
N ASP A 132 -3.29 3.96 -14.22
CA ASP A 132 -4.10 3.73 -13.02
C ASP A 132 -3.47 4.46 -11.80
N TYR A 133 -3.30 5.78 -11.88
CA TYR A 133 -2.49 6.56 -10.92
C TYR A 133 -3.03 6.54 -9.50
N TYR A 134 -4.36 6.51 -9.33
CA TYR A 134 -4.98 6.39 -8.02
C TYR A 134 -4.62 5.04 -7.37
N ILE A 135 -4.79 3.95 -8.11
CA ILE A 135 -4.44 2.59 -7.66
C ILE A 135 -2.95 2.47 -7.35
N ALA A 136 -2.09 3.04 -8.21
CA ALA A 136 -0.66 3.08 -7.95
C ALA A 136 -0.32 3.82 -6.65
N SER A 137 -0.97 4.96 -6.39
CA SER A 137 -0.80 5.74 -5.17
C SER A 137 -1.20 4.96 -3.91
N GLU A 138 -2.35 4.30 -3.94
CA GLU A 138 -2.82 3.46 -2.83
C GLU A 138 -1.84 2.32 -2.55
N MET A 139 -1.40 1.60 -3.59
CA MET A 139 -0.40 0.54 -3.44
C MET A 139 0.92 1.06 -2.86
N TYR A 140 1.42 2.21 -3.31
CA TYR A 140 2.62 2.81 -2.71
C TYR A 140 2.40 3.19 -1.24
N SER A 141 1.22 3.72 -0.88
CA SER A 141 0.87 4.06 0.51
C SER A 141 0.92 2.82 1.42
N CYS A 142 0.29 1.72 1.02
CA CYS A 142 0.27 0.46 1.78
C CYS A 142 1.68 -0.08 2.07
N THR A 143 2.66 0.17 1.19
CA THR A 143 4.04 -0.31 1.41
C THR A 143 4.72 0.26 2.66
N ARG A 144 4.20 1.36 3.22
CA ARG A 144 4.69 1.97 4.46
C ARG A 144 4.43 1.11 5.68
N ALA A 145 3.40 0.25 5.65
CA ALA A 145 3.08 -0.69 6.72
C ALA A 145 4.13 -1.81 6.87
N PHE A 146 4.98 -2.01 5.86
CA PHE A 146 5.97 -3.09 5.85
C PHE A 146 7.36 -2.66 6.35
N ASP A 147 7.48 -1.55 7.09
CA ASP A 147 8.75 -1.04 7.63
C ASP A 147 9.84 -0.84 6.54
N PRO A 148 9.65 0.15 5.63
CA PRO A 148 10.66 0.47 4.63
C PRO A 148 11.88 1.15 5.27
N SER A 149 13.07 0.92 4.71
CA SER A 149 14.24 1.71 5.09
C SER A 149 14.02 3.21 4.78
N PRO A 150 14.76 4.14 5.41
CA PRO A 150 14.63 5.57 5.12
C PRO A 150 14.76 5.92 3.63
N ASP A 151 15.66 5.24 2.91
CA ASP A 151 15.85 5.44 1.47
C ASP A 151 14.68 4.91 0.62
N GLU A 152 14.12 3.76 1.03
CA GLU A 152 12.92 3.21 0.42
C GLU A 152 11.72 4.12 0.66
N HIS A 153 11.58 4.65 1.87
CA HIS A 153 10.52 5.57 2.26
C HIS A 153 10.50 6.82 1.38
N ALA A 154 11.66 7.47 1.18
CA ALA A 154 11.78 8.61 0.27
C ALA A 154 11.40 8.24 -1.17
N THR A 155 11.79 7.05 -1.63
CA THR A 155 11.44 6.58 -2.98
C THR A 155 9.94 6.36 -3.16
N ILE A 156 9.28 5.82 -2.13
CA ILE A 156 7.81 5.65 -2.10
C ILE A 156 7.13 7.02 -2.18
N LEU A 157 7.56 7.98 -1.36
CA LEU A 157 7.04 9.36 -1.39
C LEU A 157 7.23 10.05 -2.74
N ALA A 158 8.40 9.89 -3.38
CA ALA A 158 8.65 10.44 -4.71
C ALA A 158 7.72 9.87 -5.80
N ASN A 159 7.31 8.61 -5.65
CA ASN A 159 6.37 7.95 -6.57
C ASN A 159 4.92 8.34 -6.27
N MET A 160 4.53 8.48 -4.99
CA MET A 160 3.22 9.01 -4.61
C MET A 160 3.03 10.45 -5.10
N SER A 161 4.05 11.29 -4.92
CA SER A 161 4.06 12.66 -5.46
C SER A 161 3.85 12.66 -6.98
N LEU A 162 4.50 11.74 -7.71
CA LEU A 162 4.30 11.58 -9.14
C LEU A 162 2.88 11.13 -9.50
N CYS A 163 2.29 10.20 -8.75
CA CYS A 163 0.90 9.78 -8.96
C CYS A 163 -0.05 10.97 -8.77
N ALA A 164 0.13 11.74 -7.70
CA ALA A 164 -0.67 12.93 -7.43
C ALA A 164 -0.53 14.00 -8.52
N LEU A 165 0.68 14.22 -9.07
CA LEU A 165 0.89 15.10 -10.23
C LEU A 165 0.06 14.66 -11.43
N ARG A 166 0.06 13.35 -11.74
CA ARG A 166 -0.70 12.80 -12.87
C ARG A 166 -2.21 12.91 -12.68
N LEU A 167 -2.68 12.95 -11.43
CA LEU A 167 -4.08 13.20 -11.07
C LEU A 167 -4.43 14.70 -11.00
N GLY A 168 -3.49 15.61 -11.25
CA GLY A 168 -3.70 17.05 -11.09
C GLY A 168 -3.83 17.52 -9.63
N ASN A 169 -3.55 16.65 -8.65
CA ASN A 169 -3.59 16.98 -7.23
C ASN A 169 -2.28 17.64 -6.79
N GLY A 170 -2.13 18.94 -7.08
CA GLY A 170 -0.93 19.70 -6.75
C GLY A 170 -0.59 19.75 -5.25
N ARG A 171 -1.62 19.84 -4.38
CA ARG A 171 -1.42 19.87 -2.92
C ARG A 171 -0.88 18.54 -2.38
N GLY A 172 -1.46 17.42 -2.80
CA GLY A 172 -0.97 16.09 -2.43
C GLY A 172 0.44 15.86 -2.96
N ALA A 173 0.67 16.19 -4.23
CA ALA A 173 1.98 16.09 -4.86
C ALA A 173 3.07 16.85 -4.11
N LEU A 174 2.76 18.06 -3.63
CA LEU A 174 3.69 18.89 -2.87
C LEU A 174 3.97 18.30 -1.49
N SER A 175 2.93 17.85 -0.77
CA SER A 175 3.10 17.24 0.55
C SER A 175 4.05 16.06 0.50
N ASP A 176 3.84 15.14 -0.44
CA ASP A 176 4.68 13.95 -0.61
C ASP A 176 6.10 14.31 -1.07
N ALA A 177 6.24 15.28 -1.98
CA ALA A 177 7.55 15.73 -2.45
C ALA A 177 8.38 16.41 -1.36
N THR A 178 7.78 17.26 -0.54
CA THR A 178 8.47 17.91 0.58
C THR A 178 8.92 16.88 1.61
N MET A 179 8.05 15.92 1.97
CA MET A 179 8.45 14.81 2.86
C MET A 179 9.58 13.97 2.25
N CYS A 180 9.52 13.70 0.93
CA CYS A 180 10.58 12.99 0.21
C CYS A 180 11.92 13.74 0.30
N ARG A 181 11.91 15.06 0.10
CA ARG A 181 13.11 15.89 0.16
C ARG A 181 13.65 16.00 1.59
N MET A 182 12.78 16.07 2.60
CA MET A 182 13.21 16.01 4.00
C MET A 182 13.88 14.68 4.34
N ALA A 183 13.36 13.56 3.82
CA ALA A 183 13.94 12.24 4.02
C ALA A 183 15.28 12.05 3.29
N ARG A 184 15.42 12.62 2.07
CA ARG A 184 16.66 12.56 1.27
C ARG A 184 16.99 13.92 0.64
N PRO A 185 17.61 14.86 1.39
CA PRO A 185 17.82 16.23 0.92
C PRO A 185 18.83 16.37 -0.21
N LEU A 186 19.74 15.39 -0.35
CA LEU A 186 20.78 15.36 -1.38
C LEU A 186 20.37 14.52 -2.60
N TRP A 187 19.07 14.28 -2.79
CA TRP A 187 18.56 13.50 -3.93
C TRP A 187 17.96 14.43 -4.99
N PRO A 188 18.60 14.64 -6.16
CA PRO A 188 18.12 15.57 -7.19
C PRO A 188 16.67 15.31 -7.64
N LYS A 189 16.26 14.03 -7.66
CA LYS A 189 14.89 13.64 -8.01
C LYS A 189 13.85 14.14 -7.01
N ALA A 190 14.19 14.27 -5.72
CA ALA A 190 13.30 14.83 -4.71
C ALA A 190 13.05 16.33 -4.97
N CYS A 191 14.11 17.08 -5.27
CA CYS A 191 14.03 18.48 -5.70
C CYS A 191 13.18 18.64 -6.96
N TYR A 192 13.37 17.76 -7.95
CA TYR A 192 12.55 17.75 -9.17
C TYR A 192 11.06 17.54 -8.85
N ARG A 193 10.72 16.57 -8.01
CA ARG A 193 9.32 16.29 -7.63
C ARG A 193 8.68 17.47 -6.92
N GLU A 194 9.41 18.13 -6.02
CA GLU A 194 8.92 19.30 -5.31
C GLU A 194 8.70 20.48 -6.26
N GLY A 195 9.66 20.76 -7.15
CA GLY A 195 9.52 21.78 -8.18
C GLY A 195 8.33 21.51 -9.10
N ALA A 196 8.15 20.27 -9.56
CA ALA A 196 7.03 19.88 -10.40
C ALA A 196 5.67 20.03 -9.70
N ALA A 197 5.60 19.75 -8.39
CA ALA A 197 4.38 19.99 -7.61
C ALA A 197 4.10 21.49 -7.44
N LEU A 198 5.14 22.29 -7.21
CA LEU A 198 5.03 23.75 -7.12
C LEU A 198 4.63 24.39 -8.45
N MET A 199 4.95 23.80 -9.60
CA MET A 199 4.46 24.26 -10.90
C MET A 199 2.93 24.22 -11.02
N LEU A 200 2.23 23.41 -10.23
CA LEU A 200 0.77 23.40 -10.17
C LEU A 200 0.18 24.40 -9.18
N LEU A 201 1.00 25.05 -8.35
CA LEU A 201 0.55 25.85 -7.20
C LEU A 201 1.16 27.25 -7.13
N LYS A 202 2.50 27.36 -7.18
CA LYS A 202 3.29 28.59 -6.95
C LYS A 202 4.60 28.55 -7.75
N TYR A 203 4.61 29.21 -8.92
CA TYR A 203 5.73 29.15 -9.88
C TYR A 203 7.07 29.65 -9.33
N GLU A 204 7.09 30.69 -8.48
CA GLU A 204 8.33 31.23 -7.92
C GLU A 204 9.09 30.20 -7.08
N ARG A 205 8.38 29.48 -6.21
CA ARG A 205 8.98 28.46 -5.36
C ARG A 205 9.44 27.24 -6.17
N ALA A 206 8.81 26.98 -7.31
CA ALA A 206 9.23 25.90 -8.21
C ALA A 206 10.64 26.15 -8.74
N CYS A 207 10.97 27.41 -9.08
CA CYS A 207 12.30 27.79 -9.57
C CYS A 207 13.39 27.46 -8.54
N GLU A 208 13.17 27.78 -7.26
CA GLU A 208 14.11 27.48 -6.18
C GLU A 208 14.36 25.98 -6.03
N ALA A 209 13.29 25.18 -6.03
CA ALA A 209 13.39 23.72 -5.92
C ALA A 209 14.18 23.10 -7.09
N PHE A 210 13.92 23.53 -8.33
CA PHE A 210 14.69 23.04 -9.50
C PHE A 210 16.15 23.50 -9.47
N ALA A 211 16.41 24.75 -9.07
CA ALA A 211 17.77 25.26 -8.93
C ALA A 211 18.58 24.49 -7.88
N ASP A 212 17.96 24.13 -6.76
CA ASP A 212 18.60 23.28 -5.75
C ASP A 212 18.89 21.88 -6.30
N GLY A 213 17.99 21.32 -7.12
CA GLY A 213 18.25 20.07 -7.83
C GLY A 213 19.48 20.15 -8.75
N LEU A 214 19.63 21.24 -9.51
CA LEU A 214 20.79 21.45 -10.39
C LEU A 214 22.11 21.63 -9.64
N LYS A 215 22.08 22.15 -8.40
CA LYS A 215 23.29 22.19 -7.56
C LYS A 215 23.77 20.78 -7.22
N LEU A 216 22.85 19.83 -7.09
CA LEU A 216 23.14 18.43 -6.77
C LEU A 216 23.51 17.61 -8.02
N ASP A 217 22.86 17.88 -9.15
CA ASP A 217 23.17 17.28 -10.45
C ASP A 217 23.16 18.34 -11.57
N PRO A 218 24.31 19.01 -11.81
CA PRO A 218 24.43 20.04 -12.83
C PRO A 218 24.26 19.54 -14.26
N THR A 219 24.35 18.22 -14.48
CA THR A 219 24.27 17.60 -15.81
C THR A 219 22.85 17.22 -16.21
N SER A 220 21.88 17.38 -15.30
CA SER A 220 20.49 17.00 -15.52
C SER A 220 19.79 17.93 -16.51
N GLY A 221 19.61 17.45 -17.75
CA GLY A 221 18.81 18.14 -18.77
C GLY A 221 17.36 18.35 -18.34
N ASP A 222 16.77 17.37 -17.64
CA ASP A 222 15.39 17.46 -17.15
C ASP A 222 15.20 18.61 -16.16
N LEU A 223 16.11 18.74 -15.18
CA LEU A 223 16.06 19.84 -14.20
C LEU A 223 16.30 21.20 -14.85
N ALA A 224 17.24 21.28 -15.81
CA ALA A 224 17.53 22.51 -16.54
C ALA A 224 16.32 22.98 -17.38
N ASN A 225 15.65 22.03 -18.03
CA ASN A 225 14.43 22.31 -18.79
C ASN A 225 13.29 22.76 -17.87
N ALA A 226 13.04 22.03 -16.79
CA ALA A 226 11.99 22.36 -15.83
C ALA A 226 12.20 23.71 -15.15
N LEU A 227 13.44 24.08 -14.82
CA LEU A 227 13.76 25.40 -14.29
C LEU A 227 13.42 26.52 -15.27
N ARG A 228 13.81 26.35 -16.54
CA ARG A 228 13.53 27.33 -17.60
C ARG A 228 12.02 27.51 -17.80
N GLU A 229 11.27 26.41 -17.85
CA GLU A 229 9.81 26.44 -17.92
C GLU A 229 9.19 27.17 -16.72
N ALA A 230 9.68 26.90 -15.51
CA ALA A 230 9.22 27.56 -14.29
C ALA A 230 9.47 29.07 -14.30
N GLN A 231 10.65 29.50 -14.77
CA GLN A 231 11.01 30.92 -14.90
C GLN A 231 10.10 31.64 -15.92
N GLU A 232 9.81 31.00 -17.05
CA GLU A 232 8.91 31.54 -18.06
C GLU A 232 7.47 31.64 -17.53
N ALA A 233 6.98 30.60 -16.86
CA ALA A 233 5.66 30.59 -16.24
C ALA A 233 5.53 31.70 -15.18
N ALA A 234 6.52 31.86 -14.30
CA ALA A 234 6.54 32.92 -13.28
C ALA A 234 6.55 34.33 -13.92
N LYS A 235 7.33 34.53 -14.98
CA LYS A 235 7.36 35.80 -15.72
C LYS A 235 6.00 36.12 -16.36
N ASN A 236 5.34 35.11 -16.92
CA ASN A 236 4.02 35.26 -17.53
C ASN A 236 2.91 35.51 -16.49
N ALA A 237 2.96 34.86 -15.34
CA ALA A 237 2.02 35.11 -14.23
C ALA A 237 2.10 36.57 -13.75
N ARG A 238 3.32 37.07 -13.49
CA ARG A 238 3.56 38.47 -13.08
C ARG A 238 3.10 39.52 -14.10
N ARG A 239 3.05 39.15 -15.39
CA ARG A 239 2.54 40.03 -16.45
C ARG A 239 1.01 40.09 -16.48
N ARG A 240 0.31 39.05 -16.03
CA ARG A 240 -1.15 38.98 -15.98
C ARG A 240 -1.75 39.69 -14.75
N GLU A 241 -0.94 39.89 -13.71
CA GLU A 241 -1.31 40.59 -12.48
C GLU A 241 -1.08 42.11 -12.56
N LYS A 242 -0.53 42.61 -13.67
CA LYS A 242 -0.32 44.03 -13.98
C LYS A 242 -1.35 44.51 -14.99
#